data_AF-A0A2V8PC15-F1
#
_entry.id   AF-A0A2V8PC15-F1
#
_cell.length_a   1.000
_cell.length_b   1.000
_cell.length_c   1.000
_cell.angle_alpha   90.00
_cell.angle_beta   90.00
_cell.angle_gamma   90.00
#
_symmetry.space_group_name_H-M   'P 1'
#
loop_
_entity.id
_entity.type
_entity.pdbx_description
1 polymer ?
#
loop_
_entity_poly.entity_id
_entity_poly.type
_entity_poly.pdbx_seq_one_letter_code
_entity_poly.pdbx_strand_id
1 'polypeptide(L)' 'MESLVLEVRNPDTVHAIAEAARRQGTTPEAAALELLETAVLAQRPFAEIVEPVARSFDESGMTEENLDDLVAQATRPGLG' A
#
# COMPACT_ATOMS: atom_id res chain seq x y z
N MET A 1 7.29 13.97 -19.66
CA MET A 1 6.30 13.13 -18.98
C MET A 1 5.05 13.17 -19.83
N GLU A 2 4.64 12.04 -20.39
CA GLU A 2 3.36 11.94 -21.07
C GLU A 2 2.26 11.96 -20.01
N SER A 3 1.32 12.90 -20.13
CA SER A 3 0.16 12.98 -19.24
C SER A 3 -0.84 11.92 -19.67
N LEU A 4 -1.19 11.00 -18.77
CA LEU A 4 -2.19 9.99 -19.03
C LEU A 4 -3.58 10.63 -18.89
N VAL A 5 -4.27 10.84 -20.01
CA VAL A 5 -5.66 11.34 -20.01
C VAL A 5 -6.60 10.14 -20.05
N LEU A 6 -7.36 9.93 -18.98
CA LEU A 6 -8.31 8.84 -18.85
C LEU A 6 -9.74 9.36 -18.94
N GLU A 7 -10.49 8.87 -19.93
CA GLU A 7 -11.93 9.10 -20.04
C GLU A 7 -12.70 7.93 -19.42
N VAL A 8 -13.29 8.14 -18.24
CA VAL A 8 -14.20 7.18 -17.63
C VAL A 8 -15.59 7.39 -18.21
N ARG A 9 -16.06 6.42 -19.02
CA ARG A 9 -17.36 6.52 -19.73
C ARG A 9 -18.50 5.75 -19.06
N ASN A 10 -18.19 4.87 -18.12
CA ASN A 10 -19.19 4.12 -17.38
C ASN A 10 -19.79 5.01 -16.26
N PRO A 11 -21.10 5.29 -16.27
CA PRO A 11 -21.72 6.21 -15.32
C PRO A 11 -21.67 5.71 -13.87
N ASP A 12 -21.77 4.40 -13.64
CA ASP A 12 -21.69 3.81 -12.30
C ASP A 12 -20.27 3.96 -11.74
N THR A 13 -19.25 3.79 -12.59
CA THR A 13 -17.85 4.01 -12.23
C THR A 13 -17.59 5.48 -11.89
N VAL A 14 -18.10 6.43 -12.68
CA VAL A 14 -18.00 7.86 -12.39
C VAL A 14 -18.64 8.19 -11.04
N HIS A 15 -19.82 7.63 -10.77
CA HIS A 15 -20.51 7.82 -9.49
C HIS A 15 -19.72 7.25 -8.31
N ALA A 16 -19.17 6.05 -8.45
CA ALA A 16 -18.36 5.41 -7.40
C ALA A 16 -17.08 6.20 -7.09
N ILE A 17 -16.39 6.72 -8.12
CA ILE A 17 -15.21 7.57 -7.95
C ILE A 17 -15.58 8.88 -7.22
N ALA A 18 -16.69 9.51 -7.61
CA ALA A 18 -17.14 10.74 -6.96
C ALA A 18 -17.48 10.51 -5.48
N GLU A 19 -18.14 9.41 -5.14
CA GLU A 19 -18.43 9.06 -3.74
C GLU A 19 -17.15 8.73 -2.95
N ALA A 20 -16.19 8.04 -3.54
CA ALA A 20 -14.88 7.79 -2.92
C ALA A 20 -14.15 9.11 -2.61
N ALA A 21 -14.11 10.02 -3.58
CA ALA A 21 -13.51 11.33 -3.44
C ALA A 21 -14.15 12.15 -2.30
N ARG A 22 -15.50 12.12 -2.19
CA ARG A 22 -16.23 12.78 -1.10
C ARG A 22 -15.88 12.22 0.27
N ARG A 23 -15.74 10.89 0.39
CA ARG A 23 -15.37 10.24 1.67
C ARG A 23 -13.94 10.58 2.09
N GLN A 24 -13.03 10.69 1.12
CA GLN A 24 -11.62 11.00 1.34
C GLN A 24 -11.34 12.51 1.47
N GLY A 25 -12.29 13.37 1.10
CA GLY A 25 -12.09 14.81 1.08
C GLY A 25 -11.15 15.27 -0.05
N THR A 26 -11.13 14.56 -1.17
CA THR A 26 -10.26 14.82 -2.34
C THR A 26 -11.09 15.07 -3.61
N THR A 27 -10.44 15.29 -4.76
CA THR A 27 -11.12 15.44 -6.05
C THR A 27 -11.38 14.09 -6.72
N PRO A 28 -12.41 13.96 -7.58
CA PRO A 28 -12.66 12.74 -8.34
C PRO A 28 -11.44 12.24 -9.13
N GLU A 29 -10.67 13.16 -9.71
CA GLU A 29 -9.46 12.84 -10.48
C GLU A 29 -8.38 12.22 -9.60
N ALA A 30 -8.15 12.77 -8.41
CA ALA A 30 -7.18 12.24 -7.46
C ALA A 30 -7.59 10.86 -6.93
N ALA A 31 -8.88 10.67 -6.60
CA ALA A 31 -9.39 9.37 -6.19
C ALA A 31 -9.30 8.32 -7.30
N ALA A 32 -9.56 8.72 -8.56
CA ALA A 32 -9.39 7.81 -9.70
C ALA A 32 -7.93 7.39 -9.89
N LEU A 33 -7.00 8.33 -9.74
CA LEU A 33 -5.57 8.06 -9.85
C LEU A 33 -5.11 7.09 -8.75
N GLU A 34 -5.50 7.32 -7.50
CA GLU A 34 -5.14 6.46 -6.37
C GLU A 34 -5.64 5.02 -6.56
N LEU A 35 -6.87 4.85 -7.06
CA LEU A 35 -7.44 3.52 -7.38
C LEU A 35 -6.63 2.79 -8.46
N LEU A 36 -6.18 3.53 -9.49
CA LEU A 36 -5.36 2.96 -10.55
C LEU A 36 -3.96 2.59 -10.05
N GLU A 37 -3.32 3.46 -9.29
CA GLU A 37 -2.02 3.18 -8.67
C GLU A 37 -2.11 1.95 -7.77
N THR A 38 -3.15 1.86 -6.95
CA THR A 38 -3.43 0.68 -6.11
C THR A 38 -3.61 -0.57 -6.96
N ALA A 39 -4.39 -0.52 -8.04
CA ALA A 39 -4.61 -1.66 -8.92
C ALA A 39 -3.33 -2.09 -9.67
N VAL A 40 -2.45 -1.15 -10.03
CA VAL A 40 -1.13 -1.43 -10.62
C VAL A 40 -0.20 -2.06 -9.60
N LEU A 41 -0.15 -1.52 -8.38
CA LEU A 41 0.66 -2.07 -7.29
C LEU A 41 0.18 -3.47 -6.87
N ALA A 42 -1.13 -3.71 -6.85
CA ALA A 42 -1.71 -5.01 -6.54
C ALA A 42 -1.37 -6.09 -7.59
N GLN A 43 -0.98 -5.70 -8.81
CA GLN A 43 -0.48 -6.64 -9.82
C GLN A 43 0.98 -7.06 -9.57
N ARG A 44 1.72 -6.37 -8.70
CA ARG A 44 3.05 -6.82 -8.31
C ARG A 44 2.92 -8.08 -7.45
N PRO A 45 3.64 -9.17 -7.76
CA PRO A 45 3.69 -10.34 -6.90
C PRO A 45 4.10 -9.91 -5.48
N PHE A 46 3.41 -10.43 -4.46
CA PHE A 46 3.73 -10.12 -3.06
C PHE A 46 5.23 -10.32 -2.76
N ALA A 47 5.85 -11.34 -3.36
CA ALA A 47 7.29 -11.58 -3.29
C ALA A 47 8.15 -10.37 -3.74
N GLU A 48 7.78 -9.68 -4.81
CA GLU A 48 8.50 -8.49 -5.28
C GLU A 48 8.27 -7.25 -4.40
N ILE A 49 7.12 -7.20 -3.72
CA ILE A 49 6.81 -6.12 -2.77
C ILE A 49 7.69 -6.29 -1.52
N VAL A 50 7.83 -7.52 -1.03
CA VAL A 50 8.60 -7.82 0.19
C VAL A 50 10.08 -8.04 -0.03
N GLU A 51 10.54 -8.25 -1.28
CA GLU A 51 11.95 -8.50 -1.62
C GLU A 51 12.91 -7.49 -0.96
N PRO A 52 12.68 -6.15 -1.00
CA PRO A 52 13.60 -5.21 -0.37
C PRO A 52 13.67 -5.37 1.16
N VAL A 53 12.56 -5.75 1.78
CA VAL A 53 12.47 -5.99 3.23
C VAL A 53 13.18 -7.29 3.60
N ALA A 54 12.93 -8.36 2.84
CA ALA A 54 13.60 -9.65 3.03
C ALA A 54 15.13 -9.52 2.87
N ARG A 55 15.58 -8.79 1.84
CA ARG A 55 17.00 -8.51 1.65
C ARG A 55 17.60 -7.72 2.81
N SER A 56 16.92 -6.67 3.27
CA SER A 56 17.38 -5.89 4.42
C SER A 56 17.43 -6.73 5.71
N PHE A 57 16.53 -7.70 5.87
CA PHE A 57 16.55 -8.62 6.99
C PHE A 57 17.78 -9.54 6.92
N ASP A 58 18.03 -10.16 5.77
CA ASP A 58 19.21 -11.00 5.55
C ASP A 58 20.53 -10.22 5.77
N GLU A 59 20.61 -9.00 5.23
CA GLU A 59 21.78 -8.11 5.35
C GLU A 59 22.02 -7.65 6.80
N SER A 60 20.99 -7.61 7.64
CA SER A 60 21.13 -7.22 9.05
C SER A 60 21.82 -8.28 9.91
N GLY A 61 21.92 -9.53 9.41
CA GLY A 61 22.40 -10.68 10.19
C GLY A 61 21.45 -11.10 11.31
N MET A 62 20.22 -10.57 11.32
CA MET A 62 19.17 -10.94 12.26
C MET A 62 18.64 -12.33 11.92
N THR A 63 18.55 -13.20 12.92
CA THR A 63 17.91 -14.51 12.78
C THR A 63 16.42 -14.38 13.11
N GLU A 64 15.64 -15.37 12.68
CA GLU A 64 14.21 -15.47 13.01
C GLU A 64 13.99 -15.50 14.54
N GLU A 65 14.84 -16.22 15.27
CA GLU A 65 14.82 -16.25 16.75
C GLU A 65 15.06 -14.86 17.37
N ASN A 66 16.02 -14.09 16.83
CA ASN A 66 16.28 -12.72 17.30
C ASN A 66 15.11 -11.77 17.00
N LEU A 67 14.42 -11.98 15.88
CA LEU A 67 13.24 -11.21 15.51
C LEU A 67 12.06 -11.53 16.45
N ASP A 68 11.82 -12.81 16.73
CA ASP A 68 10.79 -13.26 17.65
C ASP A 68 11.02 -12.70 19.06
N ASP A 69 12.27 -12.71 19.54
CA ASP A 69 12.65 -12.11 20.82
C ASP A 69 12.42 -10.60 20.85
N LEU A 70 12.70 -9.91 19.74
CA LEU A 70 12.48 -8.47 19.62
C LEU A 70 10.98 -8.14 19.64
N VAL A 71 10.17 -8.90 18.89
CA VAL A 71 8.71 -8.76 18.86
C VAL A 71 8.14 -9.03 20.25
N ALA A 72 8.56 -10.12 20.91
CA ALA A 72 8.12 -10.47 22.26
C ALA A 72 8.46 -9.40 23.30
N GLN A 73 9.60 -8.71 23.17
CA GLN A 73 9.96 -7.56 24.00
C GLN A 73 9.09 -6.34 23.70
N ALA A 74 8.84 -6.02 22.43
CA ALA A 74 8.04 -4.87 22.02
C ALA A 74 6.55 -5.01 22.37
N THR A 75 6.01 -6.23 22.36
CA THR A 75 4.60 -6.51 22.73
C THR A 75 4.42 -6.78 24.22
N ARG A 76 5.51 -6.81 25.00
CA ARG A 76 5.39 -6.95 26.46
C ARG A 76 4.85 -5.61 27.00
N PRO A 77 3.65 -5.58 27.59
CA PRO A 77 3.15 -4.35 28.20
C PRO A 77 4.15 -3.92 29.27
N GLY A 78 4.60 -2.66 29.20
CA GLY A 78 5.63 -2.13 30.07
C GLY A 78 5.35 -2.44 31.54
N LEU A 79 6.33 -3.04 32.21
CA LEU A 79 6.52 -2.78 33.63
C LEU A 79 7.26 -1.43 33.70
N GLY A 80 6.47 -0.36 33.71
CA GLY A 80 6.91 1.05 33.79
C GLY A 80 5.72 1.96 33.91
#